data_AF-A0A949N5M5-F1
#
_entry.id   AF-A0A949N5M5-F1
#
_cell.length_a   1.000
_cell.length_b   1.000
_cell.length_c   1.000
_cell.angle_alpha   90.00
_cell.angle_beta   90.00
_cell.angle_gamma   90.00
#
_symmetry.space_group_name_H-M   'P 1'
#
loop_
_entity.id
_entity.type
_entity.pdbx_description
1 polymer ?
#
loop_
_entity_poly.entity_id
_entity_poly.type
_entity_poly.pdbx_seq_one_letter_code
_entity_poly.pdbx_strand_id
1 'polypeptide(L)'
;MKRGLFNVLVIGLIVGVCIMGEKGMERKYHSEPPRGYLIPAERTYVGTLIFESSRFILVDADCMGYYQEKRVGGRYILTLTDTYLNIEIYAWGTRELYRVEWYSLEHLREDYPAGASVWIEQDETMATTIFIPLD
;
A
#
# COMPACT_ATOMS: atom_id res chain seq x y z
N MET A 1 -8.14 -30.92 57.19
CA MET A 1 -7.76 -30.80 55.76
C MET A 1 -6.38 -30.18 55.67
N LYS A 2 -5.52 -30.79 54.84
CA LYS A 2 -4.06 -30.83 54.99
C LYS A 2 -3.39 -29.57 54.42
N ARG A 3 -2.69 -28.81 55.27
CA ARG A 3 -1.83 -27.65 54.91
C ARG A 3 -0.82 -27.96 53.80
N GLY A 4 -0.43 -29.23 53.64
CA GLY A 4 0.47 -29.68 52.57
C GLY A 4 -0.13 -29.57 51.16
N LEU A 5 -1.46 -29.69 51.00
CA LEU A 5 -2.08 -29.62 49.67
C LEU A 5 -2.13 -28.19 49.13
N PHE A 6 -2.25 -27.21 50.03
CA PHE A 6 -2.24 -25.78 49.68
C PHE A 6 -0.84 -25.35 49.23
N ASN A 7 0.23 -25.81 49.91
CA ASN A 7 1.60 -25.49 49.53
C ASN A 7 2.00 -26.09 48.17
N VAL A 8 1.54 -27.30 47.84
CA VAL A 8 1.79 -27.91 46.52
C VAL A 8 1.08 -27.15 45.39
N LEU A 9 -0.13 -26.65 45.65
CA LEU A 9 -0.90 -25.86 44.69
C LEU A 9 -0.23 -24.49 44.41
N VAL A 10 0.28 -23.83 45.45
CA VAL A 10 0.98 -22.54 45.32
C VAL A 10 2.32 -22.71 44.60
N ILE A 11 3.10 -23.73 44.92
CA ILE A 11 4.38 -24.00 44.24
C ILE A 11 4.14 -24.39 42.77
N GLY A 12 3.12 -25.20 42.48
CA GLY A 12 2.73 -25.53 41.10
C GLY A 12 2.30 -24.30 40.28
N LEU A 13 1.60 -23.35 40.90
CA LEU A 13 1.19 -22.10 40.25
C LEU A 13 2.41 -21.20 39.93
N ILE A 14 3.38 -21.09 40.84
CA ILE A 14 4.59 -20.26 40.62
C ILE A 14 5.48 -20.86 39.53
N VAL A 15 5.66 -22.19 39.50
CA VAL A 15 6.42 -22.86 38.43
C VAL A 15 5.68 -22.76 37.08
N GLY A 16 4.35 -22.86 37.07
CA GLY A 16 3.55 -22.69 35.86
C GLY A 16 3.61 -21.27 35.26
N VAL A 17 3.63 -20.24 36.11
CA VAL A 17 3.76 -18.84 35.68
C VAL A 17 5.19 -18.50 35.23
N CYS A 18 6.22 -19.08 35.86
CA CYS A 18 7.60 -18.92 35.40
C CYS A 18 7.85 -19.58 34.03
N ILE A 19 7.26 -20.76 33.76
CA ILE A 19 7.44 -21.45 32.46
C ILE A 19 6.56 -20.83 31.35
N MET A 20 5.42 -20.21 31.69
CA MET A 20 4.62 -19.46 30.71
C MET A 20 5.16 -18.05 30.41
N GLY A 21 6.10 -17.53 31.20
CA GLY A 21 6.81 -16.28 30.92
C GLY A 21 7.84 -16.36 29.80
N GLU A 22 8.27 -17.56 29.40
CA GLU A 22 9.31 -17.78 28.37
C GLU A 22 8.74 -18.11 26.98
N LYS A 23 7.44 -17.90 26.74
CA LYS A 23 6.85 -17.90 25.38
C LYS A 23 6.74 -16.52 24.75
N GLY A 24 7.34 -15.51 25.37
CA GLY A 24 7.80 -14.32 24.67
C GLY A 24 9.13 -14.61 23.98
N MET A 25 9.20 -15.64 23.13
CA MET A 25 10.30 -15.74 22.18
C MET A 25 10.22 -14.47 21.34
N GLU A 26 11.13 -13.56 21.65
CA GLU A 26 11.56 -12.48 20.79
C GLU A 26 11.62 -13.02 19.36
N ARG A 27 10.57 -12.75 18.58
CA ARG A 27 10.78 -12.58 17.15
C ARG A 27 11.77 -11.43 17.12
N LYS A 28 13.05 -11.78 16.96
CA LYS A 28 14.06 -10.85 16.47
C LYS A 28 13.48 -10.30 15.18
N TYR A 29 12.78 -9.17 15.29
CA TYR A 29 12.61 -8.27 14.18
C TYR A 29 14.04 -8.02 13.73
N HIS A 30 14.38 -8.53 12.55
CA HIS A 30 15.63 -8.19 11.90
C HIS A 30 15.70 -6.66 11.87
N SER A 31 16.46 -6.10 12.80
CA SER A 31 16.64 -4.65 12.97
C SER A 31 17.75 -4.12 12.06
N GLU A 32 18.01 -4.81 10.96
CA GLU A 32 18.82 -4.33 9.86
C GLU A 32 18.04 -4.60 8.57
N PRO A 33 17.71 -3.59 7.76
CA PRO A 33 17.26 -3.86 6.40
C PRO A 33 18.35 -4.70 5.75
N PRO A 34 18.01 -5.84 5.12
CA PRO A 34 19.04 -6.70 4.57
C PRO A 34 19.81 -5.90 3.51
N ARG A 35 21.07 -5.60 3.81
CA ARG A 35 21.91 -4.76 2.95
C ARG A 35 22.14 -5.49 1.63
N GLY A 36 21.59 -4.95 0.55
CA GLY A 36 21.90 -5.36 -0.82
C GLY A 36 20.91 -6.32 -1.49
N TYR A 37 19.63 -6.31 -1.12
CA TYR A 37 18.62 -6.92 -1.99
C TYR A 37 18.24 -5.90 -3.06
N LEU A 38 18.43 -6.23 -4.34
CA LEU A 38 17.79 -5.48 -5.41
C LEU A 38 16.33 -5.93 -5.44
N ILE A 39 15.40 -5.07 -5.07
CA ILE A 39 13.98 -5.31 -5.31
C ILE A 39 13.78 -5.24 -6.83
N PRO A 40 13.35 -6.33 -7.50
CA PRO A 40 13.05 -6.27 -8.92
C PRO A 40 11.93 -5.26 -9.15
N ALA A 41 12.00 -4.50 -10.25
CA ALA A 41 10.96 -3.55 -10.59
C ALA A 41 9.61 -4.28 -10.70
N GLU A 42 8.68 -3.99 -9.79
CA GLU A 42 7.31 -4.53 -9.87
C GLU A 42 6.48 -3.58 -10.71
N ARG A 43 5.84 -4.13 -11.74
CA ARG A 43 4.83 -3.43 -12.51
C ARG A 43 3.45 -3.79 -11.97
N THR A 44 2.78 -2.80 -11.39
CA THR A 44 1.46 -2.95 -10.75
C THR A 44 0.40 -2.16 -11.49
N TYR A 45 -0.72 -2.80 -11.80
CA TYR A 45 -1.91 -2.12 -12.29
C TYR A 45 -2.56 -1.34 -11.14
N VAL A 46 -2.83 -0.05 -11.36
CA VAL A 46 -3.34 0.83 -10.30
C VAL A 46 -4.68 1.47 -10.62
N GLY A 47 -5.14 1.45 -11.86
CA GLY A 47 -6.48 1.88 -12.21
C GLY A 47 -6.68 2.09 -13.69
N THR A 48 -7.91 2.33 -14.09
CA THR A 48 -8.27 2.70 -15.46
C THR A 48 -8.93 4.05 -15.46
N LEU A 49 -8.43 4.93 -16.32
CA LEU A 49 -8.98 6.25 -16.58
C LEU A 49 -9.74 6.19 -17.90
N ILE A 50 -11.01 6.58 -17.89
CA ILE A 50 -11.88 6.62 -19.08
C ILE A 50 -12.22 8.07 -19.40
N PHE A 51 -12.15 8.42 -20.67
CA PHE A 51 -12.52 9.74 -21.17
C PHE A 51 -13.86 9.69 -21.88
N GLU A 52 -14.88 10.24 -21.23
CA GLU A 52 -16.18 10.49 -21.85
C GLU A 52 -16.25 11.95 -22.32
N SER A 53 -17.17 12.24 -23.24
CA SER A 53 -17.28 13.58 -23.85
C SER A 53 -17.52 14.70 -22.84
N SER A 54 -18.16 14.41 -21.70
CA SER A 54 -18.52 15.41 -20.69
C SER A 54 -17.83 15.23 -19.34
N ARG A 55 -17.01 14.19 -19.15
CA ARG A 55 -16.38 13.90 -17.85
C ARG A 55 -15.20 12.95 -17.97
N PHE A 56 -14.42 12.89 -16.89
CA PHE A 56 -13.34 11.95 -16.68
C PHE A 56 -13.76 10.94 -15.60
N ILE A 57 -13.46 9.67 -15.78
CA ILE A 57 -13.85 8.61 -14.85
C ILE A 57 -12.62 7.80 -14.44
N LEU A 58 -12.43 7.64 -13.14
CA LEU A 58 -11.49 6.69 -12.56
C LEU A 58 -12.26 5.44 -12.12
N VAL A 59 -12.03 4.31 -12.78
CA VAL A 59 -12.81 3.08 -12.59
C VAL A 59 -12.62 2.52 -11.17
N ASP A 60 -13.72 2.14 -10.53
CA ASP A 60 -13.83 1.72 -9.12
C ASP A 60 -13.16 2.69 -8.13
N ALA A 61 -13.22 3.99 -8.39
CA ALA A 61 -12.84 5.01 -7.44
C ALA A 61 -14.01 5.36 -6.51
N ASP A 62 -13.68 5.73 -5.28
CA ASP A 62 -14.61 6.33 -4.35
C ASP A 62 -14.83 7.80 -4.74
N CYS A 63 -16.09 8.24 -4.81
CA CYS A 63 -16.44 9.63 -5.08
C CYS A 63 -16.50 10.43 -3.77
N MET A 64 -15.61 11.42 -3.63
CA MET A 64 -15.53 12.26 -2.44
C MET A 64 -15.77 13.73 -2.82
N GLY A 65 -17.04 14.13 -2.87
CA GLY A 65 -17.42 15.48 -3.27
C GLY A 65 -17.14 15.73 -4.76
N TYR A 66 -16.13 16.55 -5.06
CA TYR A 66 -15.78 16.98 -6.43
C TYR A 66 -14.63 16.19 -7.05
N TYR A 67 -14.11 15.15 -6.38
CA TYR A 67 -13.04 14.32 -6.92
C TYR A 67 -13.34 12.83 -6.75
N GLN A 68 -12.66 12.02 -7.56
CA GLN A 68 -12.66 10.56 -7.48
C GLN A 68 -11.31 10.11 -6.93
N GLU A 69 -11.30 9.23 -5.93
CA GLU A 69 -10.07 8.70 -5.32
C GLU A 69 -10.05 7.18 -5.38
N LYS A 70 -8.94 6.60 -5.82
CA LYS A 70 -8.72 5.14 -5.80
C LYS A 70 -7.46 4.82 -5.02
N ARG A 71 -7.60 3.98 -4.00
CA ARG A 71 -6.48 3.48 -3.18
C ARG A 71 -6.14 2.05 -3.57
N VAL A 72 -4.87 1.79 -3.84
CA VAL A 72 -4.40 0.46 -4.24
C VAL A 72 -3.33 -0.03 -3.26
N GLY A 73 -3.71 -1.04 -2.47
CA GLY A 73 -2.81 -1.74 -1.54
C GLY A 73 -2.16 -0.87 -0.47
N GLY A 74 -2.68 0.35 -0.24
CA GLY A 74 -2.03 1.36 0.61
C GLY A 74 -0.70 1.90 0.08
N ARG A 75 -0.36 1.61 -1.19
CA ARG A 75 0.90 2.02 -1.84
C ARG A 75 0.70 3.11 -2.88
N TYR A 76 -0.46 3.12 -3.53
CA TYR A 76 -0.79 4.07 -4.57
C TYR A 76 -2.12 4.71 -4.27
N ILE A 77 -2.19 6.02 -4.45
CA ILE A 77 -3.43 6.80 -4.38
C ILE A 77 -3.56 7.56 -5.68
N LEU A 78 -4.64 7.31 -6.41
CA LEU A 78 -4.98 8.01 -7.63
C LEU A 78 -6.12 8.96 -7.30
N THR A 79 -5.92 10.25 -7.49
CA THR A 79 -6.93 11.28 -7.25
C THR A 79 -7.21 11.99 -8.55
N LEU A 80 -8.43 11.85 -9.04
CA LEU A 80 -8.91 12.46 -10.27
C LEU A 80 -9.80 13.65 -9.92
N THR A 81 -9.38 14.83 -10.36
CA THR A 81 -10.16 16.08 -10.29
C THR A 81 -10.75 16.41 -11.67
N ASP A 82 -11.35 17.58 -11.82
CA ASP A 82 -11.85 18.05 -13.12
C ASP A 82 -10.74 18.34 -14.14
N THR A 83 -9.49 18.54 -13.69
CA THR A 83 -8.39 19.03 -14.52
C THR A 83 -7.13 18.17 -14.46
N TYR A 84 -6.92 17.43 -13.37
CA TYR A 84 -5.70 16.66 -13.16
C TYR A 84 -5.99 15.24 -12.69
N LEU A 85 -5.15 14.30 -13.13
CA LEU A 85 -4.88 13.06 -12.42
C LEU A 85 -3.64 13.26 -11.55
N ASN A 86 -3.82 13.17 -10.24
CA ASN A 86 -2.74 13.10 -9.27
C ASN A 86 -2.48 11.62 -8.93
N ILE A 87 -1.21 11.24 -8.86
CA ILE A 87 -0.78 9.90 -8.44
C ILE A 87 0.24 10.05 -7.31
N GLU A 88 -0.15 9.62 -6.12
CA GLU A 88 0.77 9.48 -4.99
C GLU A 88 1.35 8.06 -4.98
N ILE A 89 2.66 7.97 -4.91
CA ILE A 89 3.44 6.74 -4.88
C ILE A 89 4.16 6.69 -3.54
N TYR A 90 3.88 5.66 -2.76
CA TYR A 90 4.51 5.44 -1.46
C TYR A 90 5.64 4.42 -1.55
N ALA A 91 6.63 4.54 -0.67
CA ALA A 91 7.76 3.61 -0.62
C ALA A 91 7.34 2.23 -0.09
N TRP A 92 8.08 1.20 -0.50
CA TRP A 92 7.78 -0.18 -0.13
C TRP A 92 7.99 -0.45 1.35
N GLY A 93 7.03 -1.16 1.96
CA GLY A 93 7.11 -1.57 3.36
C GLY A 93 7.01 -0.41 4.37
N THR A 94 6.88 0.84 3.90
CA THR A 94 6.70 2.02 4.74
C THR A 94 5.41 2.75 4.35
N ARG A 95 5.08 3.83 5.08
CA ARG A 95 4.00 4.77 4.72
C ARG A 95 4.57 6.12 4.28
N GLU A 96 5.82 6.13 3.86
CA GLU A 96 6.50 7.36 3.44
C GLU A 96 6.16 7.64 1.99
N LEU A 97 5.76 8.89 1.73
CA LEU A 97 5.48 9.36 0.39
C LEU A 97 6.79 9.41 -0.40
N TYR A 98 6.87 8.60 -1.44
CA TYR A 98 8.07 8.48 -2.28
C TYR A 98 8.05 9.53 -3.41
N ARG A 99 6.91 9.65 -4.10
CA ARG A 99 6.74 10.60 -5.20
C ARG A 99 5.27 10.99 -5.36
N VAL A 100 5.04 12.19 -5.87
CA VAL A 100 3.74 12.62 -6.38
C VAL A 100 3.90 13.04 -7.84
N GLU A 101 3.05 12.53 -8.70
CA GLU A 101 3.01 12.87 -10.13
C GLU A 101 1.67 13.51 -10.47
N TRP A 102 1.69 14.51 -11.35
CA TRP A 102 0.52 15.27 -11.76
C TRP A 102 0.42 15.27 -13.28
N TYR A 103 -0.73 14.86 -13.80
CA TYR A 103 -0.99 14.77 -15.22
C TYR A 103 -2.20 15.62 -15.59
N SER A 104 -2.04 16.51 -16.58
CA SER A 104 -3.16 17.24 -17.16
C SER A 104 -4.08 16.26 -17.87
N LEU A 105 -5.38 16.31 -17.55
CA LEU A 105 -6.38 15.46 -18.21
C LEU A 105 -6.63 15.85 -19.67
N GLU A 106 -6.38 17.12 -20.01
CA GLU A 106 -6.44 17.60 -21.39
C GLU A 106 -5.35 16.92 -22.24
N HIS A 107 -4.09 17.00 -21.82
CA HIS A 107 -2.99 16.35 -22.54
C HIS A 107 -3.14 14.83 -22.56
N LEU A 108 -3.54 14.20 -21.44
CA LEU A 108 -3.77 12.76 -21.44
C LEU A 108 -4.89 12.37 -22.42
N ARG A 109 -5.93 13.19 -22.58
CA ARG A 109 -6.99 12.93 -23.56
C ARG A 109 -6.52 13.11 -25.00
N GLU A 110 -5.63 14.05 -25.26
CA GLU A 110 -5.01 14.20 -26.59
C GLU A 110 -4.19 12.96 -26.96
N ASP A 111 -3.40 12.44 -26.02
CA ASP A 111 -2.56 11.25 -26.23
C ASP A 111 -3.35 9.94 -26.23
N TYR A 112 -4.40 9.84 -25.41
CA TYR A 112 -5.18 8.61 -25.18
C TYR A 112 -6.69 8.89 -25.28
N PRO A 113 -7.28 9.14 -26.45
CA PRO A 113 -8.65 9.68 -26.57
C PRO A 113 -9.77 8.88 -25.90
N ALA A 114 -9.65 7.55 -25.85
CA ALA A 114 -10.62 6.66 -25.19
C ALA A 114 -10.37 6.52 -23.67
N GLY A 115 -9.17 6.88 -23.20
CA GLY A 115 -8.68 6.61 -21.86
C GLY A 115 -7.45 5.70 -21.86
N ALA A 116 -6.96 5.39 -20.67
CA ALA A 116 -5.77 4.56 -20.47
C ALA A 116 -5.88 3.72 -19.20
N SER A 117 -5.27 2.54 -19.24
CA SER A 117 -4.89 1.80 -18.04
C SER A 117 -3.63 2.42 -17.45
N VAL A 118 -3.65 2.70 -16.16
CA VAL A 118 -2.54 3.28 -15.40
C VAL A 118 -1.80 2.17 -14.67
N TRP A 119 -0.51 2.09 -14.93
CA TRP A 119 0.41 1.13 -14.32
C TRP A 119 1.57 1.88 -13.68
N ILE A 120 2.13 1.31 -12.61
CA ILE A 120 3.30 1.86 -11.94
C ILE A 120 4.36 0.78 -11.90
N GLU A 121 5.53 1.09 -12.43
CA GLU A 121 6.74 0.29 -12.34
C GLU A 121 7.66 0.92 -11.30
N GLN A 122 7.98 0.18 -10.24
CA GLN A 122 8.74 0.70 -9.11
C GLN A 122 9.78 -0.30 -8.61
N ASP A 123 10.99 0.18 -8.35
CA ASP A 123 12.04 -0.51 -7.62
C ASP A 123 12.51 0.32 -6.40
N GLU A 124 13.67 -0.02 -5.82
CA GLU A 124 14.21 0.70 -4.65
C GLU A 124 14.60 2.15 -4.91
N THR A 125 14.87 2.51 -6.16
CA THR A 125 15.52 3.76 -6.56
C THR A 125 14.67 4.61 -7.48
N MET A 126 13.72 4.01 -8.19
CA MET A 126 12.84 4.68 -9.14
C MET A 126 11.38 4.23 -9.04
N ALA A 127 10.50 5.13 -9.44
CA ALA A 127 9.12 4.81 -9.80
C ALA A 127 8.79 5.48 -11.13
N THR A 128 7.99 4.82 -11.96
CA THR A 128 7.56 5.32 -13.26
C THR A 128 6.10 4.96 -13.48
N THR A 129 5.27 5.98 -13.72
CA THR A 129 3.91 5.78 -14.19
C THR A 129 3.92 5.51 -15.70
N ILE A 130 3.15 4.51 -16.11
CA ILE A 130 3.00 4.05 -17.48
C ILE A 130 1.52 4.08 -17.82
N PHE A 131 1.17 4.75 -18.91
CA PHE A 131 -0.17 4.75 -19.48
C PHE A 131 -0.21 3.75 -20.65
N ILE A 132 -1.18 2.85 -20.61
CA ILE A 132 -1.46 1.90 -21.69
C ILE A 132 -2.80 2.30 -22.30
N PRO A 133 -2.87 2.66 -23.60
CA PRO A 133 -4.12 3.07 -24.24
C PRO A 133 -5.23 2.03 -24.07
N LEU A 134 -6.48 2.50 -23.93
CA LEU A 134 -7.65 1.67 -24.14
C LEU A 134 -7.98 1.68 -25.64
N ASP A 135 -8.09 0.50 -26.25
CA ASP A 135 -8.51 0.33 -27.65
C ASP A 135 -10.00 0.63 -27.87
#